data_AF-A0A2Z4WB21-F1
#
_entry.id   AF-A0A2Z4WB21-F1
#
_cell.length_a   1.000
_cell.length_b   1.000
_cell.length_c   1.000
_cell.angle_alpha   90.00
_cell.angle_beta   90.00
_cell.angle_gamma   90.00
#
_symmetry.space_group_name_H-M   'P 1'
#
loop_
_entity.id
_entity.type
_entity.pdbx_description
1 polymer ?
#
loop_
_entity_poly.entity_id
_entity_poly.type
_entity_poly.pdbx_seq_one_letter_code
_entity_poly.pdbx_strand_id
1 'polypeptide(L)' 'MDNKTMFDFYKMSYEFGYLELKDIQEAAKWECISKEQYKEIIGQEYIVE' A
#
# COMPACT_ATOMS: atom_id res chain seq x y z
N MET A 1 9.25 2.69 -13.95
CA MET A 1 8.24 3.40 -13.15
C MET A 1 8.92 3.79 -11.86
N ASP A 2 9.01 5.08 -11.57
CA ASP A 2 9.57 5.53 -10.30
C ASP A 2 8.68 5.04 -9.14
N ASN A 3 9.27 4.57 -8.04
CA ASN A 3 8.55 4.08 -6.85
C ASN A 3 7.56 5.09 -6.27
N LYS A 4 7.73 6.38 -6.61
CA LYS A 4 6.83 7.46 -6.21
C LYS A 4 5.46 7.35 -6.89
N THR A 5 5.41 7.00 -8.17
CA THR A 5 4.15 6.92 -8.94
C THR A 5 3.29 5.73 -8.51
N MET A 6 3.90 4.59 -8.17
CA MET A 6 3.15 3.43 -7.66
C MET A 6 2.59 3.70 -6.27
N PHE A 7 3.38 4.32 -5.40
CA PHE A 7 2.92 4.68 -4.06
C PHE A 7 1.71 5.62 -4.08
N ASP A 8 1.78 6.69 -4.87
CA ASP A 8 0.69 7.67 -4.99
C ASP A 8 -0.60 7.00 -5.49
N PHE A 9 -0.48 6.03 -6.43
CA PHE A 9 -1.62 5.25 -6.90
C PHE A 9 -2.29 4.46 -5.78
N TYR A 10 -1.53 3.68 -5.00
CA TYR A 10 -2.09 2.87 -3.91
C TYR A 10 -2.70 3.73 -2.80
N LYS A 11 -2.02 4.82 -2.45
CA LYS A 11 -2.50 5.77 -1.43
C LYS A 11 -3.83 6.39 -1.82
N MET A 12 -3.90 7.02 -2.99
CA MET A 12 -5.15 7.64 -3.47
C MET A 12 -6.26 6.60 -3.65
N SER A 13 -5.94 5.44 -4.23
CA SER A 13 -6.95 4.40 -4.48
C SER A 13 -7.54 3.86 -3.18
N TYR A 14 -6.74 3.76 -2.11
CA TYR A 14 -7.25 3.41 -0.78
C TYR A 14 -8.07 4.55 -0.16
N GLU A 15 -7.58 5.79 -0.19
CA GLU A 15 -8.28 6.97 0.35
C GLU A 15 -9.66 7.19 -0.30
N PHE A 16 -9.79 6.93 -1.59
CA PHE A 16 -11.05 7.02 -2.32
C PHE A 16 -11.94 5.76 -2.23
N GLY A 17 -11.47 4.70 -1.56
CA GLY A 17 -12.22 3.46 -1.38
C GLY A 17 -12.28 2.55 -2.62
N TYR A 18 -11.37 2.72 -3.58
CA TYR A 18 -11.21 1.81 -4.72
C TYR A 18 -10.43 0.55 -4.37
N LEU A 19 -9.59 0.62 -3.33
CA LEU A 19 -8.85 -0.50 -2.78
C LEU A 19 -9.19 -0.65 -1.30
N GLU A 20 -9.24 -1.89 -0.83
CA GLU A 20 -9.43 -2.23 0.56
C GLU A 20 -8.09 -2.57 1.24
N LEU A 21 -8.11 -2.75 2.56
CA LEU A 21 -6.90 -3.10 3.35
C LEU A 21 -6.17 -4.31 2.76
N LYS A 22 -6.92 -5.31 2.30
CA LYS A 22 -6.38 -6.54 1.71
C LYS A 22 -5.59 -6.27 0.44
N ASP A 23 -6.00 -5.31 -0.38
CA ASP A 23 -5.29 -4.97 -1.62
C ASP A 23 -3.95 -4.31 -1.31
N ILE A 24 -3.90 -3.44 -0.29
CA ILE A 24 -2.66 -2.80 0.16
C ILE A 24 -1.73 -3.82 0.84
N GLN A 25 -2.30 -4.78 1.57
CA GLN A 25 -1.56 -5.92 2.15
C GLN A 25 -0.90 -6.76 1.07
N GLU A 26 -1.65 -7.15 0.03
CA GLU A 26 -1.09 -7.89 -1.10
C GLU A 26 -0.05 -7.03 -1.83
N ALA A 27 -0.30 -5.74 -2.08
CA ALA A 27 0.69 -4.86 -2.71
C ALA A 27 2.03 -4.83 -1.95
N ALA A 28 2.00 -4.82 -0.61
CA ALA A 28 3.20 -4.91 0.21
C ALA A 28 3.85 -6.31 0.16
N LYS A 29 3.04 -7.38 0.13
CA LYS A 29 3.49 -8.77 0.01
C LYS A 29 4.20 -9.05 -1.33
N TRP A 30 3.69 -8.49 -2.42
CA TRP A 30 4.26 -8.61 -3.76
C TRP A 30 5.33 -7.54 -4.05
N GLU A 31 5.77 -6.81 -3.04
CA GLU A 31 6.81 -5.77 -3.12
C GLU A 31 6.49 -4.65 -4.14
N CYS A 32 5.20 -4.42 -4.43
CA CYS A 32 4.72 -3.30 -5.24
C CYS A 32 4.84 -1.97 -4.48
N ILE A 33 4.77 -2.04 -3.15
CA ILE A 33 5.09 -0.97 -2.21
C ILE A 33 5.95 -1.53 -1.08
N SER A 34 6.74 -0.69 -0.43
CA SER A 34 7.52 -1.08 0.75
C SER A 34 6.62 -1.23 2.00
N LYS A 35 7.14 -1.89 3.04
CA LYS A 35 6.46 -1.98 4.34
C LYS A 35 6.28 -0.60 5.01
N GLU A 36 7.20 0.32 4.77
CA GLU A 36 7.10 1.71 5.24
C GLU A 36 5.96 2.45 4.54
N GLN A 37 5.83 2.24 3.22
CA GLN A 37 4.74 2.79 2.42
C GLN A 37 3.39 2.20 2.81
N TYR A 38 3.32 0.88 3.08
CA TYR A 38 2.14 0.25 3.66
C TYR A 38 1.72 0.94 4.96
N LYS A 39 2.68 1.17 5.87
CA LYS A 39 2.42 1.85 7.14
C LYS A 39 1.94 3.29 6.94
N GLU A 40 2.43 3.99 5.92
CA GLU A 40 1.94 5.33 5.60
C GLU A 40 0.49 5.34 5.12
N ILE A 41 0.08 4.35 4.31
CA ILE A 41 -1.29 4.24 3.77
C ILE A 41 -2.28 3.77 4.84
N ILE A 42 -1.91 2.74 5.62
CA ILE A 42 -2.81 2.07 6.56
C ILE A 42 -2.74 2.64 7.97
N GLY A 43 -1.62 3.29 8.33
CA GLY A 43 -1.35 3.77 9.69
C GLY A 43 -0.95 2.65 10.67
N GLN A 44 -0.70 1.42 10.18
CA GLN A 44 -0.35 0.25 11.00
C GLN A 44 0.89 -0.46 10.44
N GLU A 45 1.61 -1.16 11.31
CA GLU A 45 2.75 -1.99 10.88
C GLU A 45 2.29 -3.14 9.99
N TYR A 46 3.07 -3.47 8.96
CA TYR A 46 2.81 -4.64 8.13
C TYR A 46 3.11 -5.91 8.91
N ILE A 47 2.08 -6.72 9.19
CA ILE A 47 2.21 -8.02 9.84
C ILE A 47 2.12 -9.11 8.77
N VAL A 48 3.16 -9.95 8.69
CA VAL A 48 3.12 -11.18 7.90
C VAL A 48 2.38 -12.22 8.72
N GLU A 49 1.25 -12.72 8.22
CA GLU A 49 0.69 -14.00 8.67
C GLU A 49 1.45 -15.18 8.06
#